data_AF-A0A2G2IGC0-F1
#
_entry.id   AF-A0A2G2IGC0-F1
#
_cell.length_a   1.000
_cell.length_b   1.000
_cell.length_c   1.000
_cell.angle_alpha   90.00
_cell.angle_beta   90.00
_cell.angle_gamma   90.00
#
_symmetry.space_group_name_H-M   'P 1'
#
loop_
_entity.id
_entity.type
_entity.pdbx_description
1 polymer ?
#
loop_
_entity_poly.entity_id
_entity_poly.type
_entity_poly.pdbx_seq_one_letter_code
_entity_poly.pdbx_strand_id
1 'polypeptide(L)'
;MIDSNFSIGKRWPLISPQGKTESINVQSIVAVNSPQAVREIAIAGGGIAMTPDFIVKDAINDGRLIPILPDYTTLEFGLFAIYPHRKYVAKKVRCFIDFALAQWSK
;
A
#
# COMPACT_ATOMS: atom_id res chain seq x y z
N MET A 1 2.04 -6.82 12.31
CA MET A 1 3.26 -6.90 11.46
C MET A 1 3.49 -5.58 10.76
N ILE A 2 4.75 -5.17 10.58
CA ILE A 2 5.08 -3.87 9.95
C ILE A 2 5.69 -4.10 8.58
N ASP A 3 5.14 -3.44 7.56
CA ASP A 3 5.84 -3.24 6.30
C ASP A 3 6.76 -2.03 6.44
N SER A 4 8.07 -2.25 6.43
CA SER A 4 9.06 -1.19 6.61
C SER A 4 9.22 -0.29 5.37
N ASN A 5 8.53 -0.58 4.26
CA ASN A 5 8.42 0.37 3.15
C ASN A 5 7.57 1.59 3.53
N PHE A 6 6.72 1.46 4.55
CA PHE A 6 5.99 2.60 5.10
C PHE A 6 6.81 3.30 6.19
N SER A 7 7.10 4.57 5.96
CA SER A 7 7.86 5.43 6.89
C SER A 7 7.18 5.64 8.26
N ILE A 8 5.89 5.34 8.36
CA ILE A 8 5.08 5.43 9.58
C ILE A 8 5.41 4.35 10.64
N GLY A 9 6.06 3.25 10.25
CA GLY A 9 6.49 2.19 11.16
C GLY A 9 5.37 1.63 12.06
N LYS A 10 5.49 1.87 13.38
CA LYS A 10 4.53 1.40 14.40
C LYS A 10 3.29 2.28 14.55
N ARG A 11 3.28 3.50 14.00
CA ARG A 11 2.18 4.47 14.17
C ARG A 11 1.25 4.44 12.98
N TRP A 12 0.24 3.57 13.00
CA TRP A 12 -0.66 3.45 11.86
C TRP A 12 -1.70 4.56 11.89
N PRO A 13 -1.81 5.38 10.83
CA PRO A 13 -2.90 6.33 10.71
C PRO A 13 -4.17 5.61 10.27
N LEU A 14 -5.26 5.87 10.98
CA LEU A 14 -6.60 5.42 10.64
C LEU A 14 -7.48 6.64 10.47
N ILE A 15 -8.18 6.70 9.35
CA ILE A 15 -9.13 7.75 9.03
C ILE A 15 -10.51 7.15 9.22
N SER A 16 -11.26 7.68 10.18
CA SER A 16 -12.63 7.25 10.46
C SER A 16 -13.59 7.64 9.33
N PRO A 17 -14.79 7.02 9.26
CA PRO A 17 -15.82 7.40 8.29
C PRO A 17 -16.23 8.88 8.36
N GLN A 18 -16.03 9.52 9.52
CA GLN A 18 -16.30 10.94 9.75
C GLN A 18 -15.13 11.86 9.33
N GLY A 19 -14.07 11.30 8.75
CA GLY A 19 -12.87 12.04 8.30
C GLY A 19 -11.90 12.40 9.43
N LYS A 20 -12.14 11.95 10.67
CA LYS A 20 -11.20 12.17 11.78
C LYS A 20 -10.04 11.19 11.67
N THR A 21 -8.82 11.72 11.63
CA THR A 21 -7.59 10.93 11.63
C THR A 21 -7.11 10.66 13.04
N GLU A 22 -6.89 9.39 13.36
CA GLU A 22 -6.29 8.92 14.60
C GLU A 22 -5.06 8.07 14.29
N SER A 23 -4.11 8.01 15.22
CA SER A 23 -2.89 7.23 15.02
C SER A 23 -2.75 6.20 16.12
N ILE A 24 -2.82 4.93 15.74
CA ILE A 24 -2.70 3.80 16.67
C ILE A 24 -1.25 3.34 16.75
N ASN A 25 -0.79 3.04 17.97
CA ASN A 25 0.53 2.47 18.17
C ASN A 25 0.43 0.94 18.15
N VAL A 26 1.03 0.31 17.15
CA VAL A 26 0.96 -1.14 16.94
C VAL A 26 2.20 -1.81 17.54
N GLN A 27 1.95 -2.78 18.41
CA GLN A 27 2.97 -3.72 18.89
C GLN A 27 3.22 -4.75 17.78
N SER A 28 4.46 -4.85 17.32
CA SER A 28 4.84 -5.83 16.28
C SER A 28 6.15 -6.50 16.65
N ILE A 29 6.18 -7.82 16.45
CA ILE A 29 7.38 -8.67 16.62
C ILE A 29 8.09 -8.95 15.28
N VAL A 30 7.44 -8.62 14.16
CA VAL A 30 7.99 -8.78 12.80
C VAL A 30 7.91 -7.46 12.03
N ALA A 31 9.00 -7.12 11.36
CA ALA A 31 9.07 -6.04 10.38
C ALA A 31 9.76 -6.56 9.12
N VAL A 32 9.16 -6.34 7.96
CA VAL A 32 9.66 -6.83 6.66
C VAL A 32 9.55 -5.73 5.61
N ASN A 33 10.44 -5.72 4.63
CA ASN A 33 10.50 -4.72 3.57
C ASN A 33 9.86 -5.22 2.25
N SER A 34 8.95 -6.20 2.33
CA SER A 34 8.27 -6.76 1.16
C SER A 34 6.79 -6.93 1.46
N PRO A 35 5.89 -6.26 0.71
CA PRO A 35 4.45 -6.44 0.85
C PRO A 35 4.02 -7.90 0.61
N GLN A 36 4.70 -8.62 -0.29
CA GLN A 36 4.45 -10.03 -0.55
C GLN A 36 4.76 -10.90 0.67
N ALA A 37 5.88 -10.63 1.36
CA ALA A 37 6.21 -11.35 2.58
C ALA A 37 5.18 -11.06 3.69
N VAL A 38 4.73 -9.80 3.82
CA VAL A 38 3.66 -9.43 4.77
C VAL A 38 2.40 -10.26 4.52
N ARG A 39 1.99 -10.40 3.25
CA ARG A 39 0.84 -11.22 2.85
C ARG A 39 1.01 -12.67 3.27
N GLU A 40 2.12 -13.32 2.95
CA GLU A 40 2.32 -14.73 3.30
C GLU A 40 2.30 -14.95 4.81
N ILE A 41 2.94 -14.06 5.58
CA ILE A 41 2.97 -14.18 7.04
C ILE A 41 1.55 -13.95 7.62
N ALA A 42 0.76 -13.04 7.05
CA ALA A 42 -0.63 -12.83 7.45
C ALA A 42 -1.49 -14.08 7.19
N ILE A 43 -1.34 -14.70 6.01
CA ILE A 43 -2.04 -15.95 5.65
C ILE A 43 -1.63 -17.10 6.59
N ALA A 44 -0.36 -17.15 6.99
CA ALA A 44 0.15 -18.13 7.94
C ALA A 44 -0.28 -17.87 9.41
N GLY A 45 -1.13 -16.87 9.67
CA GLY A 45 -1.63 -16.57 11.02
C GLY A 45 -0.68 -15.71 11.86
N GLY A 46 0.30 -15.03 11.26
CA GLY A 46 1.22 -14.14 11.96
C GLY A 46 0.60 -12.82 12.44
N GLY A 47 -0.72 -12.68 12.33
CA GLY A 47 -1.50 -11.57 12.88
C GLY A 47 -1.92 -10.53 11.84
N ILE A 48 -2.15 -9.30 12.33
CA ILE A 48 -2.69 -8.19 11.53
C ILE A 48 -1.57 -7.48 10.76
N ALA A 49 -1.86 -7.11 9.51
CA ALA A 49 -0.98 -6.34 8.64
C ALA A 49 -1.73 -5.16 8.02
N MET A 50 -0.98 -4.07 7.77
CA MET A 50 -1.40 -2.97 6.92
C MET A 50 -0.53 -3.00 5.67
N THR A 51 -1.15 -3.25 4.52
CA THR A 51 -0.46 -3.46 3.24
C THR A 51 -1.37 -3.02 2.09
N PRO A 52 -0.85 -2.67 0.90
CA PRO A 52 -1.68 -2.25 -0.21
C PRO A 52 -2.67 -3.34 -0.65
N ASP A 53 -3.88 -2.92 -1.02
CA ASP A 53 -4.99 -3.78 -1.38
C ASP A 53 -4.66 -4.75 -2.54
N PHE A 54 -3.97 -4.27 -3.57
CA PHE A 54 -3.63 -5.05 -4.76
C PHE A 54 -2.71 -6.24 -4.48
N ILE A 55 -1.98 -6.22 -3.36
CA ILE A 55 -1.13 -7.34 -2.94
C ILE A 55 -1.98 -8.48 -2.36
N VAL A 56 -3.01 -8.14 -1.58
CA VAL A 56 -3.81 -9.10 -0.78
C VAL A 56 -5.16 -9.44 -1.40
N LYS A 57 -5.53 -8.77 -2.51
CA LYS A 57 -6.85 -8.90 -3.16
C LYS A 57 -7.26 -10.34 -3.43
N ASP A 58 -6.34 -11.17 -3.93
CA ASP A 58 -6.60 -12.58 -4.22
C ASP A 58 -6.82 -13.38 -2.92
N ALA A 59 -6.00 -13.18 -1.91
CA ALA A 59 -6.13 -13.83 -0.62
C ALA A 59 -7.41 -13.44 0.13
N ILE A 60 -7.88 -12.20 -0.04
CA ILE A 60 -9.19 -11.78 0.48
C ILE A 60 -10.32 -12.47 -0.27
N ASN A 61 -10.28 -12.47 -1.60
CA ASN A 61 -11.30 -13.13 -2.43
C ASN A 61 -11.42 -14.63 -2.15
N ASP A 62 -10.28 -15.29 -1.88
CA ASP A 62 -10.22 -16.71 -1.54
C ASP A 62 -10.58 -17.00 -0.06
N GLY A 63 -10.87 -15.97 0.74
CA GLY A 63 -11.18 -16.10 2.17
C GLY A 63 -9.98 -16.47 3.06
N ARG A 64 -8.76 -16.45 2.53
CA ARG A 64 -7.51 -16.68 3.29
C ARG A 64 -7.16 -15.50 4.18
N LEU A 65 -7.57 -14.30 3.79
CA LEU A 65 -7.48 -13.08 4.58
C LEU A 65 -8.84 -12.42 4.70
N ILE A 66 -9.06 -11.69 5.78
CA ILE A 66 -10.29 -10.95 6.03
C ILE A 66 -9.94 -9.49 6.31
N PRO A 67 -10.58 -8.52 5.64
CA PRO A 67 -10.37 -7.11 5.94
C PRO A 67 -10.90 -6.80 7.34
N ILE A 68 -10.11 -6.05 8.10
CA ILE A 68 -10.52 -5.52 9.41
C ILE A 68 -10.75 -4.01 9.29
N LEU A 69 -11.67 -3.48 10.09
CA LEU A 69 -12.03 -2.06 10.08
C LEU A 69 -12.39 -1.56 8.66
N PRO A 70 -13.33 -2.21 7.94
CA PRO A 70 -13.59 -1.92 6.53
C PRO A 70 -14.07 -0.48 6.26
N ASP A 71 -14.65 0.18 7.27
CA ASP A 71 -15.12 1.56 7.16
C ASP A 71 -14.00 2.60 7.40
N TYR A 72 -12.82 2.15 7.83
CA TYR A 72 -11.66 3.00 8.04
C TYR A 72 -10.75 2.96 6.82
N THR A 73 -10.26 4.13 6.41
CA THR A 73 -9.20 4.22 5.42
C THR A 73 -7.87 4.53 6.10
N THR A 74 -6.79 4.45 5.32
CA THR A 74 -5.45 4.79 5.78
C THR A 74 -4.74 5.58 4.68
N LEU A 75 -3.41 5.70 4.79
CA LEU A 75 -2.53 6.37 3.83
C LEU A 75 -2.96 6.11 2.37
N GLU A 76 -3.27 7.19 1.65
CA GLU A 76 -3.33 7.16 0.20
C GLU A 76 -1.94 7.46 -0.36
N PHE A 77 -1.45 6.57 -1.22
CA PHE A 77 -0.18 6.75 -1.90
C PHE A 77 -0.43 7.17 -3.34
N GLY A 78 0.16 8.29 -3.75
CA GLY A 78 0.19 8.67 -5.14
C GLY A 78 1.12 7.78 -5.95
N LEU A 79 0.72 7.44 -7.18
CA LEU A 79 1.60 6.83 -8.17
C LEU A 79 2.27 7.93 -9.00
N PHE A 80 3.60 8.02 -8.93
CA PHE A 80 4.35 9.08 -9.58
C PHE A 80 5.29 8.54 -10.67
N ALA A 81 5.27 9.15 -11.85
CA ALA A 81 6.27 8.93 -12.89
C ALA A 81 7.43 9.93 -12.71
N ILE A 82 8.57 9.47 -12.18
CA ILE A 82 9.76 10.31 -11.95
C ILE A 82 10.74 10.09 -13.11
N TYR A 83 11.17 11.19 -13.74
CA TYR A 83 12.17 11.18 -14.80
C TYR A 83 13.06 12.42 -14.70
N PRO A 84 14.35 12.36 -15.10
CA PRO A 84 15.24 13.49 -15.01
C PRO A 84 14.71 14.69 -15.82
N HIS A 85 14.75 15.87 -15.21
CA HIS A 85 14.45 17.10 -15.92
C HIS A 85 15.49 17.33 -17.03
N ARG A 86 15.03 17.36 -18.28
CA ARG A 86 15.85 17.62 -19.46
C ARG A 86 15.07 18.56 -20.37
N LYS A 87 15.77 19.49 -21.04
CA LYS A 87 15.17 20.42 -22.01
C LYS A 87 14.35 19.70 -23.10
N TYR A 88 14.71 18.46 -23.42
CA TYR A 88 13.96 17.58 -24.31
C TYR A 88 13.78 16.20 -23.66
N VAL A 89 12.52 15.83 -23.39
CA VAL A 89 12.15 14.46 -23.03
C VAL A 89 12.06 13.65 -24.33
N ALA A 90 12.78 12.53 -24.41
CA ALA A 90 12.75 11.69 -25.60
C ALA A 90 11.31 11.19 -25.87
N LYS A 91 10.88 11.22 -27.14
CA LYS A 91 9.51 10.85 -27.54
C LYS A 91 9.08 9.47 -27.01
N LYS A 92 9.99 8.49 -27.02
CA LYS A 92 9.75 7.14 -26.45
C LYS A 92 9.38 7.17 -24.96
N VAL A 93 10.00 8.05 -24.17
CA VAL A 93 9.71 8.21 -22.73
C VAL A 93 8.33 8.84 -22.56
N ARG A 94 8.00 9.86 -23.36
CA ARG A 94 6.67 10.47 -23.32
C ARG A 94 5.58 9.47 -23.69
N CYS A 95 5.76 8.71 -24.77
CA CYS A 95 4.82 7.67 -25.16
C CYS A 95 4.64 6.61 -24.06
N PHE A 96 5.71 6.20 -23.37
CA PHE A 96 5.59 5.28 -22.23
C PHE A 96 4.82 5.90 -21.06
N ILE A 97 5.08 7.16 -20.73
CA ILE A 97 4.35 7.88 -19.67
C ILE A 97 2.86 7.97 -20.03
N ASP A 98 2.53 8.35 -21.27
CA ASP A 98 1.15 8.45 -21.74
C ASP A 98 0.44 7.09 -21.67
N PHE A 99 1.12 6.01 -22.10
CA PHE A 99 0.62 4.65 -21.98
C PHE A 99 0.38 4.26 -20.51
N ALA A 100 1.35 4.53 -19.64
CA ALA A 100 1.25 4.18 -18.22
C ALA A 100 0.10 4.94 -17.53
N LEU A 101 -0.03 6.24 -17.78
CA LEU A 101 -1.13 7.03 -17.25
C LEU A 101 -2.49 6.50 -17.73
N ALA A 102 -2.62 6.14 -19.00
CA ALA A 102 -3.85 5.55 -19.52
C ALA A 102 -4.23 4.22 -18.83
N GLN A 103 -3.23 3.42 -18.43
CA GLN A 103 -3.43 2.11 -17.82
C GLN A 103 -3.71 2.18 -16.30
N TRP A 104 -3.11 3.13 -15.57
CA TRP A 104 -3.11 3.17 -14.10
C TRP A 104 -3.75 4.41 -13.48
N SER A 105 -4.26 5.37 -14.27
CA SER A 105 -4.96 6.58 -13.75
C SER A 105 -6.43 6.32 -13.37
N LYS A 106 -6.84 5.08 -13.10
CA LYS A 106 -8.21 4.73 -12.72
C LYS A 106 -8.36 4.56 -11.21
#